data_AF-A0A0G0XID5-F1
#
_entry.id   AF-A0A0G0XID5-F1
#
_cell.length_a   1.000
_cell.length_b   1.000
_cell.length_c   1.000
_cell.angle_alpha   90.00
_cell.angle_beta   90.00
_cell.angle_gamma   90.00
#
_symmetry.space_group_name_H-M   'P 1'
#
loop_
_entity.id
_entity.type
_entity.pdbx_description
1 polymer ?
#
loop_
_entity_poly.entity_id
_entity_poly.type
_entity_poly.pdbx_seq_one_letter_code
_entity_poly.pdbx_strand_id
1 'polypeptide(L)'
;MFLYPSDWSQPRLLRKLASIRIETERVIKIYAAHDQNIGRITGRPIQLIPIDYKGLTHEDIFDYGERGSYNGRDLEMYLQKYSGLDQSGIAIARAMLRFGYQEALGTNRLAMAVKNGDEPVFDNPFSFIHHFKSPKPDVNTKMHLDIYMPQSIERLSKIIDLDNLARLATPEEVGRIRALELENEHGKERLLR
;
A
#
# COMPACT_ATOMS: atom_id res chain seq x y z
N MET A 1 -9.13 8.87 -2.96
CA MET A 1 -7.85 8.33 -3.41
C MET A 1 -8.14 7.03 -4.13
N PHE A 2 -7.34 6.68 -5.11
CA PHE A 2 -7.47 5.42 -5.82
C PHE A 2 -6.26 4.55 -5.50
N LEU A 3 -6.52 3.31 -5.11
CA LEU A 3 -5.50 2.28 -5.07
C LEU A 3 -5.51 1.52 -6.37
N TYR A 4 -4.35 1.11 -6.84
CA TYR A 4 -4.22 0.28 -8.02
C TYR A 4 -3.27 -0.87 -7.76
N PRO A 5 -3.65 -2.10 -8.12
CA PRO A 5 -2.80 -3.26 -8.01
C PRO A 5 -1.82 -3.30 -9.18
N SER A 6 -0.62 -3.77 -8.89
CA SER A 6 0.41 -4.04 -9.87
C SER A 6 0.93 -5.45 -9.68
N ASP A 7 1.04 -6.19 -10.78
CA ASP A 7 1.63 -7.52 -10.77
C ASP A 7 3.16 -7.42 -10.84
N TRP A 8 3.82 -7.94 -9.81
CA TRP A 8 5.28 -8.00 -9.67
C TRP A 8 5.78 -9.45 -9.66
N SER A 9 5.00 -10.41 -10.15
CA SER A 9 5.27 -11.86 -10.14
C SER A 9 6.37 -12.29 -11.13
N GLN A 10 7.46 -11.53 -11.20
CA GLN A 10 8.59 -11.81 -12.07
C GLN A 10 9.41 -12.99 -11.52
N PRO A 11 9.94 -13.90 -12.37
CA PRO A 11 10.66 -15.09 -11.93
C PRO A 11 11.86 -14.82 -11.00
N ARG A 12 12.48 -13.64 -11.12
CA ARG A 12 13.58 -13.23 -10.23
C ARG A 12 13.09 -12.92 -8.82
N LEU A 13 11.95 -12.25 -8.68
CA LEU A 13 11.37 -11.90 -7.38
C LEU A 13 10.83 -13.15 -6.68
N LEU A 14 10.11 -14.01 -7.42
CA LEU A 14 9.59 -15.28 -6.90
C LEU A 14 10.73 -16.18 -6.38
N ARG A 15 11.83 -16.31 -7.13
CA ARG A 15 13.02 -17.05 -6.67
C ARG A 15 13.64 -16.46 -5.40
N LYS A 16 13.67 -15.14 -5.28
CA LYS A 16 14.17 -14.46 -4.07
C LYS A 16 13.29 -14.77 -2.86
N LEU A 17 11.96 -14.75 -3.02
CA LEU A 17 11.02 -15.12 -1.96
C LEU A 17 11.16 -16.59 -1.55
N ALA A 18 11.29 -17.49 -2.53
CA ALA A 18 11.53 -18.91 -2.27
C ALA A 18 12.82 -19.16 -1.47
N SER A 19 13.91 -18.40 -1.74
CA SER A 19 15.17 -18.52 -0.99
C SER A 19 15.06 -18.18 0.50
N ILE A 20 14.02 -17.44 0.88
CA ILE A 20 13.69 -17.10 2.28
C ILE A 20 12.46 -17.88 2.77
N ARG A 21 12.15 -19.02 2.14
CA ARG A 21 11.06 -19.95 2.49
C ARG A 21 9.65 -19.35 2.36
N ILE A 22 9.47 -18.37 1.48
CA ILE A 22 8.14 -17.85 1.11
C ILE A 22 7.79 -18.43 -0.25
N GLU A 23 6.96 -19.47 -0.23
CA GLU A 23 6.43 -20.10 -1.43
C GLU A 23 5.16 -19.37 -1.88
N THR A 24 5.24 -18.73 -3.04
CA THR A 24 4.13 -18.02 -3.65
C THR A 24 4.30 -18.00 -5.16
N GLU A 25 3.19 -18.00 -5.87
CA GLU A 25 3.16 -17.85 -7.33
C GLU A 25 2.94 -16.40 -7.74
N ARG A 26 2.61 -15.52 -6.78
CA ARG A 26 2.17 -14.17 -7.09
C ARG A 26 2.67 -13.13 -6.09
N VAL A 27 3.08 -11.99 -6.62
CA VAL A 27 3.43 -10.80 -5.83
C VAL A 27 2.64 -9.62 -6.37
N ILE A 28 1.68 -9.15 -5.58
CA ILE A 28 0.91 -7.96 -5.92
C ILE A 28 1.39 -6.81 -5.04
N LYS A 29 1.74 -5.70 -5.68
CA LYS A 29 1.99 -4.44 -5.00
C LYS A 29 0.78 -3.53 -5.14
N ILE A 30 0.32 -2.97 -4.02
CA ILE A 30 -0.78 -2.00 -4.01
C ILE A 30 -0.20 -0.61 -3.87
N TYR A 31 -0.42 0.21 -4.89
CA TYR A 31 -0.01 1.61 -4.92
C TYR A 31 -1.21 2.53 -4.74
N ALA A 32 -0.95 3.78 -4.41
CA ALA A 32 -1.95 4.83 -4.27
C ALA A 32 -1.68 5.98 -5.23
N ALA A 33 -2.76 6.59 -5.70
CA ALA A 33 -2.75 7.77 -6.55
C ALA A 33 -3.97 8.65 -6.26
N HIS A 34 -3.82 9.96 -6.51
CA HIS A 34 -4.91 10.91 -6.37
C HIS A 34 -5.81 10.97 -7.62
N ASP A 35 -5.29 10.56 -8.78
CA ASP A 35 -6.00 10.67 -10.06
C ASP A 35 -6.57 9.32 -10.55
N GLN A 36 -7.83 9.32 -10.98
CA GLN A 36 -8.48 8.20 -11.65
C GLN A 36 -8.06 8.01 -13.12
N ASN A 37 -7.38 9.00 -13.71
CA ASN A 37 -6.93 8.95 -15.10
C ASN A 37 -5.73 8.01 -15.34
N ILE A 38 -5.25 7.29 -14.33
CA ILE A 38 -4.14 6.32 -14.46
C ILE A 38 -4.33 5.36 -15.64
N GLY A 39 -5.55 4.85 -15.84
CA GLY A 39 -5.85 3.97 -16.99
C GLY A 39 -5.69 4.67 -18.35
N ARG A 40 -5.91 5.98 -18.42
CA ARG A 40 -5.69 6.78 -19.63
C ARG A 40 -4.20 7.01 -19.87
N ILE A 41 -3.41 7.21 -18.82
CA ILE A 41 -1.97 7.45 -18.89
C ILE A 41 -1.23 6.24 -19.48
N THR A 42 -1.64 5.03 -19.09
CA THR A 42 -1.02 3.79 -19.55
C THR A 42 -1.59 3.26 -20.86
N GLY A 43 -2.72 3.81 -21.31
CA GLY A 43 -3.43 3.37 -22.52
C GLY A 43 -4.20 2.07 -22.35
N ARG A 44 -4.30 1.51 -21.13
CA ARG A 44 -5.02 0.27 -20.85
C ARG A 44 -5.92 0.38 -19.62
N PRO A 45 -7.00 -0.41 -19.52
CA PRO A 45 -7.90 -0.36 -18.38
C PRO A 45 -7.23 -0.99 -17.15
N ILE A 46 -6.77 -0.18 -16.19
CA ILE A 46 -6.24 -0.65 -14.90
C ILE A 46 -7.38 -0.69 -13.88
N GLN A 47 -7.41 -1.71 -13.02
CA GLN A 47 -8.33 -1.79 -11.88
C GLN A 47 -7.99 -0.69 -10.88
N LEU A 48 -8.97 0.16 -10.60
CA LEU A 48 -8.88 1.17 -9.55
C LEU A 48 -9.82 0.79 -8.40
N ILE A 49 -9.33 0.93 -7.18
CA ILE A 49 -10.08 0.68 -5.96
C ILE A 49 -10.25 2.04 -5.27
N PRO A 50 -11.47 2.61 -5.23
CA PRO A 50 -11.69 3.83 -4.48
C PRO A 50 -11.52 3.53 -2.99
N ILE A 51 -10.75 4.36 -2.31
CA ILE A 51 -10.56 4.25 -0.86
C ILE A 51 -10.63 5.62 -0.22
N ASP A 52 -11.21 5.65 0.99
CA ASP A 52 -11.19 6.85 1.82
C ASP A 52 -9.77 7.09 2.35
N TYR A 53 -9.43 8.36 2.49
CA TYR A 53 -8.14 8.86 2.95
C TYR A 53 -8.30 10.10 3.84
N LYS A 54 -9.55 10.41 4.24
CA LYS A 54 -9.85 11.41 5.27
C LYS A 54 -9.12 11.08 6.57
N GLY A 55 -8.88 12.14 7.35
CA GLY A 55 -8.24 12.04 8.67
C GLY A 55 -8.87 10.95 9.52
N LEU A 56 -8.04 10.17 10.19
CA LEU A 56 -8.53 9.12 11.08
C LEU A 56 -9.11 9.78 12.33
N THR A 57 -10.30 9.35 12.74
CA THR A 57 -11.03 9.92 13.87
C THR A 57 -11.02 8.95 15.05
N HIS A 58 -11.60 9.37 16.17
CA HIS A 58 -11.76 8.50 17.33
C HIS A 58 -12.80 7.39 17.12
N GLU A 59 -13.63 7.49 16.08
CA GLU A 59 -14.63 6.48 15.71
C GLU A 59 -14.01 5.37 14.84
N ASP A 60 -12.86 5.63 14.21
CA ASP A 60 -12.11 4.62 13.50
C ASP A 60 -11.43 3.69 14.51
N ILE A 61 -11.90 2.44 14.61
CA ILE A 61 -11.33 1.42 15.49
C ILE A 61 -10.68 0.32 14.66
N PHE A 62 -9.39 0.09 14.91
CA PHE A 62 -8.59 -0.94 14.26
C PHE A 62 -8.20 -2.02 15.27
N ASP A 63 -8.89 -3.16 15.24
CA ASP A 63 -8.70 -4.30 16.14
C ASP A 63 -7.68 -5.31 15.57
N TYR A 64 -6.58 -5.52 16.32
CA TYR A 64 -5.51 -6.43 15.96
C TYR A 64 -5.47 -7.68 16.88
N GLY A 65 -6.60 -8.01 17.52
CA GLY A 65 -6.74 -9.19 18.38
C GLY A 65 -5.88 -9.09 19.63
N GLU A 66 -4.99 -10.06 19.84
CA GLU A 66 -4.08 -10.08 21.01
C GLU A 66 -3.14 -8.87 21.09
N ARG A 67 -2.93 -8.18 19.96
CA ARG A 67 -2.15 -6.93 19.91
C ARG A 67 -2.94 -5.71 20.39
N GLY A 68 -4.22 -5.88 20.73
CA GLY A 68 -5.13 -4.82 21.14
C GLY A 68 -5.72 -4.04 19.96
N SER A 69 -6.42 -2.97 20.29
CA SER A 69 -7.05 -2.08 19.31
C SER A 69 -6.38 -0.72 19.31
N TYR A 70 -6.25 -0.14 18.13
CA TYR A 70 -5.78 1.24 17.97
C TYR A 70 -6.96 2.14 17.62
N ASN A 71 -7.03 3.27 18.32
CA ASN A 71 -7.94 4.34 17.98
C ASN A 71 -7.36 5.16 16.81
N GLY A 72 -8.21 5.54 15.85
CA GLY A 72 -7.79 6.31 14.69
C GLY A 72 -7.17 7.66 15.04
N ARG A 73 -7.63 8.34 16.10
CA ARG A 73 -7.02 9.61 16.56
C ARG A 73 -5.56 9.41 16.99
N ASP A 74 -5.25 8.30 17.67
CA ASP A 74 -3.88 8.03 18.11
C ASP A 74 -2.97 7.71 16.91
N LEU A 75 -3.50 6.96 15.94
CA LEU A 75 -2.82 6.68 14.68
C LEU A 75 -2.62 7.96 13.84
N GLU A 76 -3.61 8.85 13.82
CA GLU A 76 -3.53 10.16 13.17
C GLU A 76 -2.45 11.02 13.82
N MET A 77 -2.39 11.07 15.15
CA MET A 77 -1.34 11.78 15.87
C MET A 77 0.04 11.18 15.60
N TYR A 78 0.15 9.85 15.49
CA TYR A 78 1.38 9.17 15.10
C TYR A 78 1.82 9.58 13.69
N LEU A 79 0.90 9.61 12.71
CA LEU A 79 1.17 10.07 11.34
C LEU A 79 1.64 11.52 11.31
N GLN A 80 0.96 12.41 12.04
CA GLN A 80 1.28 13.85 12.09
C GLN A 80 2.64 14.14 12.73
N LYS A 81 3.06 13.31 13.70
CA LYS A 81 4.38 13.42 14.33
C LYS A 81 5.51 12.87 13.46
N TYR A 82 5.19 12.09 12.45
CA TYR A 82 6.19 11.50 11.57
C TYR A 82 6.71 12.54 10.58
N SER A 83 7.83 13.19 10.90
CA SER A 83 8.42 14.30 10.14
C SER A 83 8.89 13.94 8.71
N GLY A 84 8.82 12.66 8.33
CA GLY A 84 9.23 12.17 7.01
C GLY A 84 8.12 12.16 5.95
N LEU A 85 6.88 12.47 6.30
CA LEU A 85 5.75 12.47 5.37
C LEU A 85 5.14 13.87 5.21
N ASP A 86 4.91 14.27 3.96
CA ASP A 86 4.07 15.42 3.65
C ASP A 86 2.57 15.05 3.71
N GLN A 87 1.70 16.00 3.39
CA GLN A 87 0.24 15.77 3.42
C GLN A 87 -0.21 14.69 2.43
N SER A 88 0.47 14.55 1.30
CA SER A 88 0.17 13.51 0.30
C SER A 88 0.55 12.13 0.84
N GLY A 89 1.73 12.01 1.44
CA GLY A 89 2.21 10.81 2.09
C GLY A 89 1.30 10.39 3.25
N ILE A 90 0.88 11.34 4.09
CA ILE A 90 -0.09 11.08 5.16
C ILE A 90 -1.40 10.54 4.58
N ALA A 91 -1.95 11.16 3.53
CA ALA A 91 -3.16 10.69 2.86
C ALA A 91 -3.00 9.25 2.31
N ILE A 92 -1.86 8.94 1.71
CA ILE A 92 -1.55 7.59 1.21
C ILE A 92 -1.48 6.58 2.35
N ALA A 93 -0.81 6.93 3.46
CA ALA A 93 -0.70 6.05 4.61
C ALA A 93 -2.07 5.71 5.22
N ARG A 94 -2.97 6.71 5.33
CA ARG A 94 -4.37 6.50 5.77
C ARG A 94 -5.12 5.56 4.83
N ALA A 95 -5.03 5.80 3.53
CA ALA A 95 -5.67 4.96 2.52
C ALA A 95 -5.20 3.51 2.58
N MET A 96 -3.89 3.29 2.67
CA MET A 96 -3.28 1.97 2.76
C MET A 96 -3.62 1.26 4.07
N LEU A 97 -3.63 1.98 5.19
CA LEU A 97 -4.08 1.45 6.48
C LEU A 97 -5.53 0.95 6.38
N ARG A 98 -6.44 1.80 5.88
CA ARG A 98 -7.86 1.45 5.70
C ARG A 98 -8.02 0.25 4.78
N PHE A 99 -7.33 0.23 3.64
CA PHE A 99 -7.39 -0.88 2.70
C PHE A 99 -6.89 -2.19 3.31
N GLY A 100 -5.70 -2.19 3.92
CA GLY A 100 -5.13 -3.40 4.51
C GLY A 100 -5.90 -3.92 5.73
N TYR A 101 -6.69 -3.06 6.38
CA TYR A 101 -7.56 -3.43 7.50
C TYR A 101 -8.94 -3.92 7.07
N GLN A 102 -9.38 -3.68 5.83
CA GLN A 102 -10.69 -4.14 5.35
C GLN A 102 -10.90 -5.60 5.74
N GLU A 103 -12.05 -5.91 6.33
CA GLU A 103 -12.33 -7.23 6.90
C GLU A 103 -12.12 -8.36 5.88
N ALA A 104 -12.48 -8.10 4.62
CA ALA A 104 -12.27 -9.02 3.50
C ALA A 104 -10.79 -9.36 3.23
N LEU A 105 -9.86 -8.44 3.54
CA LEU A 105 -8.41 -8.65 3.44
C LEU A 105 -7.82 -9.18 4.75
N GLY A 106 -8.10 -8.50 5.86
CA GLY A 106 -7.54 -8.80 7.18
C GLY A 106 -6.00 -8.86 7.21
N THR A 107 -5.33 -8.29 6.21
CA THR A 107 -3.88 -8.43 6.01
C THR A 107 -3.12 -7.74 7.13
N ASN A 108 -3.56 -6.57 7.58
CA ASN A 108 -2.89 -5.85 8.66
C ASN A 108 -3.02 -6.57 9.99
N ARG A 109 -4.19 -7.18 10.25
CA ARG A 109 -4.43 -7.99 11.44
C ARG A 109 -3.52 -9.22 11.46
N LEU A 110 -3.43 -9.92 10.33
CA LEU A 110 -2.53 -11.06 10.19
C LEU A 110 -1.06 -10.66 10.33
N ALA A 111 -0.63 -9.57 9.68
CA ALA A 111 0.74 -9.06 9.77
C ALA A 111 1.11 -8.70 11.21
N MET A 112 0.26 -7.97 11.92
CA MET A 112 0.49 -7.60 13.32
C MET A 112 0.51 -8.81 14.28
N ALA A 113 -0.06 -9.95 13.90
CA ALA A 113 0.02 -11.18 14.68
C ALA A 113 1.35 -11.94 14.53
N VAL A 114 2.17 -11.61 13.51
CA VAL A 114 3.45 -12.30 13.26
C VAL A 114 4.48 -11.97 14.34
N LYS A 115 5.08 -13.02 14.92
CA LYS A 115 6.13 -12.93 15.93
C LYS A 115 7.40 -13.66 15.48
N ASN A 116 8.56 -13.19 15.92
CA ASN A 116 9.83 -13.87 15.84
C ASN A 116 10.27 -14.25 17.26
N GLY A 117 9.97 -15.49 17.68
CA GLY A 117 9.96 -15.84 19.10
C GLY A 117 8.82 -15.12 19.82
N ASP A 118 9.14 -14.40 20.89
CA ASP A 118 8.17 -13.59 21.66
C ASP A 118 8.03 -12.14 21.15
N GLU A 119 8.92 -11.71 20.25
CA GLU A 119 8.94 -10.34 19.76
C GLU A 119 8.04 -10.15 18.54
N PRO A 120 7.22 -9.09 18.50
CA PRO A 120 6.43 -8.78 17.32
C PRO A 120 7.32 -8.32 16.16
N VAL A 121 7.11 -8.90 14.97
CA VAL A 121 7.83 -8.48 13.76
C VAL A 121 7.41 -7.07 13.33
N PHE A 122 6.13 -6.73 13.53
CA PHE A 122 5.59 -5.40 13.27
C PHE A 122 5.20 -4.72 14.58
N ASP A 123 5.83 -3.59 14.84
CA ASP A 123 5.72 -2.79 16.06
C ASP A 123 4.50 -1.84 16.06
N ASN A 124 4.03 -1.42 14.89
CA ASN A 124 2.88 -0.53 14.75
C ASN A 124 2.07 -0.77 13.45
N PRO A 125 0.81 -0.30 13.38
CA PRO A 125 -0.06 -0.46 12.21
C PRO A 125 0.39 0.20 10.90
N PHE A 126 1.49 0.95 10.84
CA PHE A 126 2.01 1.47 9.58
C PHE A 126 3.25 0.71 9.10
N SER A 127 3.81 -0.20 9.90
CA SER A 127 5.08 -0.88 9.60
C SER A 127 5.02 -1.87 8.44
N PHE A 128 3.83 -2.27 7.99
CA PHE A 128 3.67 -3.09 6.78
C PHE A 128 3.58 -2.24 5.50
N ILE A 129 3.42 -0.90 5.62
CA ILE A 129 3.48 0.01 4.48
C ILE A 129 4.96 0.19 4.13
N HIS A 130 5.37 -0.39 3.00
CA HIS A 130 6.75 -0.31 2.56
C HIS A 130 7.11 1.16 2.25
N HIS A 131 8.33 1.57 2.58
CA HIS A 131 8.80 2.96 2.51
C HIS A 131 8.07 3.99 3.37
N PHE A 132 7.17 3.58 4.27
CA PHE A 132 6.53 4.51 5.21
C PHE A 132 7.54 5.31 6.02
N LYS A 133 8.62 4.65 6.47
CA LYS A 133 9.68 5.29 7.24
C LYS A 133 10.81 5.91 6.40
N SER A 134 10.75 5.86 5.07
CA SER A 134 11.85 6.33 4.22
C SER A 134 11.87 7.87 4.13
N PRO A 135 12.94 8.56 4.60
CA PRO A 135 12.98 10.02 4.65
C PRO A 135 13.06 10.68 3.28
N LYS A 136 13.46 9.92 2.26
CA LYS A 136 13.43 10.27 0.84
C LYS A 136 13.20 8.98 0.07
N PRO A 137 11.96 8.62 -0.29
CA PRO A 137 11.78 7.59 -1.30
C PRO A 137 12.56 8.05 -2.53
N ASP A 138 13.44 7.21 -3.07
CA ASP A 138 13.99 7.50 -4.40
C ASP A 138 12.82 7.54 -5.41
N VAL A 139 13.10 8.02 -6.62
CA VAL A 139 12.09 8.07 -7.71
C VAL A 139 11.41 6.71 -7.95
N ASN A 140 12.06 5.61 -7.53
CA ASN A 140 11.62 4.23 -7.70
C ASN A 140 10.88 3.64 -6.48
N THR A 141 10.61 4.39 -5.41
CA THR A 141 10.13 3.80 -4.14
C THR A 141 8.99 4.58 -3.49
N LYS A 142 7.86 4.78 -4.19
CA LYS A 142 6.62 5.22 -3.52
C LYS A 142 6.18 4.20 -2.46
N MET A 143 5.48 4.70 -1.43
CA MET A 143 4.80 3.84 -0.46
C MET A 143 3.90 2.84 -1.18
N HIS A 144 3.87 1.61 -0.67
CA HIS A 144 3.05 0.54 -1.21
C HIS A 144 2.86 -0.58 -0.19
N LEU A 145 1.84 -1.41 -0.43
CA LEU A 145 1.66 -2.66 0.30
C LEU A 145 2.17 -3.81 -0.55
N ASP A 146 3.00 -4.67 0.04
CA ASP A 146 3.42 -5.91 -0.57
C ASP A 146 2.48 -7.04 -0.14
N ILE A 147 1.85 -7.68 -1.12
CA ILE A 147 0.95 -8.82 -0.91
C ILE A 147 1.54 -10.00 -1.68
N TYR A 148 2.14 -10.93 -0.95
CA TYR A 148 2.76 -12.12 -1.53
C TYR A 148 2.50 -13.39 -0.73
N MET A 149 1.91 -13.29 0.47
CA MET A 149 1.51 -14.46 1.25
C MET A 149 0.30 -15.13 0.57
N PRO A 150 0.30 -16.46 0.36
CA PRO A 150 -0.77 -17.14 -0.36
C PRO A 150 -2.18 -16.84 0.16
N GLN A 151 -2.38 -16.80 1.48
CA GLN A 151 -3.68 -16.49 2.10
C GLN A 151 -4.10 -15.03 1.83
N SER A 152 -3.15 -14.10 1.79
CA SER A 152 -3.44 -12.70 1.46
C SER A 152 -3.76 -12.53 -0.03
N ILE A 153 -3.12 -13.30 -0.91
CA ILE A 153 -3.44 -13.35 -2.35
C ILE A 153 -4.86 -13.89 -2.57
N GLU A 154 -5.22 -14.98 -1.89
CA GLU A 154 -6.56 -15.57 -1.97
C GLU A 154 -7.64 -14.60 -1.46
N ARG A 155 -7.36 -13.81 -0.43
CA ARG A 155 -8.28 -12.78 0.04
C ARG A 155 -8.37 -11.59 -0.92
N LEU A 156 -7.23 -11.19 -1.49
CA LEU A 156 -7.18 -10.11 -2.46
C LEU A 156 -7.96 -10.46 -3.75
N SER A 157 -7.96 -11.72 -4.19
CA SER A 157 -8.73 -12.15 -5.37
C SER A 157 -10.25 -12.00 -5.20
N LYS A 158 -10.73 -11.89 -3.96
CA LYS A 158 -12.15 -11.62 -3.65
C LYS A 158 -12.53 -10.15 -3.85
N ILE A 159 -11.53 -9.27 -4.00
CA ILE A 159 -11.71 -7.81 -4.17
C ILE A 159 -11.34 -7.38 -5.59
N ILE A 160 -10.30 -7.98 -6.17
CA ILE A 160 -9.82 -7.67 -7.52
C ILE A 160 -9.73 -8.92 -8.38
N ASP A 161 -10.06 -8.77 -9.67
CA ASP A 161 -9.87 -9.80 -10.68
C ASP A 161 -8.38 -9.95 -10.99
N LEU A 162 -7.76 -10.88 -10.28
CA LEU A 162 -6.35 -11.17 -10.36
C LEU A 162 -5.98 -11.90 -11.67
N ASP A 163 -6.90 -12.62 -12.31
CA ASP A 163 -6.59 -13.41 -13.51
C ASP A 163 -6.63 -12.57 -14.79
N ASN A 164 -7.27 -11.42 -14.73
CA ASN A 164 -7.23 -10.44 -15.80
C ASN A 164 -6.02 -9.51 -15.69
N LEU A 165 -4.85 -9.97 -16.17
CA LEU A 165 -3.61 -9.20 -16.16
C LEU A 165 -3.71 -7.83 -16.86
N ALA A 166 -4.64 -7.66 -17.81
CA ALA A 166 -4.88 -6.37 -18.44
C ALA A 166 -5.33 -5.30 -17.44
N ARG A 167 -5.93 -5.71 -16.31
CA ARG A 167 -6.38 -4.86 -15.21
C ARG A 167 -5.34 -4.62 -14.12
N LEU A 168 -4.19 -5.27 -14.15
CA LEU A 168 -3.11 -5.09 -13.17
C LEU A 168 -1.97 -4.31 -13.80
N ALA A 169 -1.50 -3.22 -13.19
CA ALA A 169 -0.36 -2.44 -13.73
C ALA A 169 0.93 -3.29 -13.78
N THR A 170 1.78 -3.10 -14.79
CA THR A 170 3.13 -3.72 -14.80
C THR A 170 4.11 -2.88 -13.98
N PRO A 171 5.26 -3.44 -13.58
CA PRO A 171 6.30 -2.66 -12.89
C PRO A 171 6.78 -1.46 -13.71
N GLU A 172 6.88 -1.59 -15.02
CA GLU A 172 7.28 -0.51 -15.94
C GLU A 172 6.24 0.60 -15.99
N GLU A 173 4.95 0.26 -16.00
CA GLU A 173 3.86 1.23 -15.94
C GLU A 173 3.80 1.96 -14.62
N VAL A 174 4.02 1.26 -13.52
CA VAL A 174 4.17 1.89 -12.21
C VAL A 174 5.30 2.92 -12.25
N GLY A 175 6.44 2.58 -12.88
CA GLY A 175 7.53 3.53 -13.11
C GLY A 175 7.09 4.78 -13.87
N ARG A 176 6.32 4.62 -14.94
CA ARG A 176 5.77 5.74 -15.74
C ARG A 176 4.79 6.61 -14.95
N ILE A 177 3.84 6.00 -14.24
CA ILE A 177 2.86 6.70 -13.42
C ILE A 177 3.57 7.55 -12.36
N ARG A 178 4.59 6.97 -11.71
CA ARG A 178 5.38 7.67 -10.68
C ARG A 178 6.10 8.91 -11.20
N ALA A 179 6.75 8.80 -12.35
CA ALA A 179 7.46 9.92 -12.96
C ALA A 179 6.51 11.10 -13.23
N LEU A 180 5.32 10.80 -13.77
CA LEU A 180 4.32 11.81 -14.09
C LEU A 180 3.67 12.44 -12.84
N GLU A 181 3.43 11.67 -11.79
CA GLU A 181 2.93 12.21 -10.53
C GLU A 181 3.93 13.21 -9.92
N LEU A 182 5.22 12.89 -9.97
CA LEU A 182 6.27 13.81 -9.51
C LEU A 182 6.30 15.08 -10.37
N GLU A 183 6.24 14.97 -11.69
CA GLU A 183 6.20 16.15 -12.58
C GLU A 183 5.00 17.05 -12.27
N ASN A 184 3.82 16.47 -12.06
CA ASN A 184 2.60 17.20 -11.72
C ASN A 184 2.65 17.85 -10.33
N GLU A 185 3.28 17.19 -9.35
CA GLU A 185 3.49 17.75 -8.01
C GLU A 185 4.41 18.99 -8.07
N HIS A 186 5.55 18.89 -8.78
CA HIS A 186 6.46 20.03 -8.97
C HIS A 186 5.83 21.16 -9.79
N GLY A 187 4.96 20.84 -10.76
CA GLY A 187 4.20 21.83 -11.53
C GLY A 187 3.17 22.58 -10.68
N LYS A 188 2.49 21.91 -9.75
CA LYS A 188 1.53 22.52 -8.81
C LYS A 188 2.23 23.42 -7.79
N GLU A 189 3.42 23.04 -7.29
CA GLU A 189 4.18 23.87 -6.36
C GLU A 189 4.70 25.17 -7.00
N ARG A 190 5.03 25.16 -8.30
CA ARG A 190 5.43 26.38 -9.02
C ARG A 190 4.28 27.37 -9.25
N LEU A 191 3.03 26.89 -9.29
CA LEU A 191 1.84 27.73 -9.44
C LEU A 191 1.37 28.35 -8.12
N LEU A 192 1.92 27.90 -7.00
CA LEU A 192 1.62 28.36 -5.64
C LEU A 192 2.73 29.25 -5.04
N ARG A 193 3.73 29.63 -5.83
CA ARG A 193 4.80 30.59 -5.49
C ARG A 193 4.74 31.79 -6.41
#